data_AF-A0A8U0U557-F1
#
_entry.id   AF-A0A8U0U557-F1
#
_cell.length_a   1.000
_cell.length_b   1.000
_cell.length_c   1.000
_cell.angle_alpha   90.00
_cell.angle_beta   90.00
_cell.angle_gamma   90.00
#
_symmetry.space_group_name_H-M   'P 1'
#
loop_
_entity.id
_entity.type
_entity.pdbx_description
1 polymer ?
#
loop_
_entity_poly.entity_id
_entity_poly.type
_entity_poly.pdbx_seq_one_letter_code
_entity_poly.pdbx_strand_id
1 'polypeptide(L)'
;MRVIFLDMCFIPYSRADVVGQVSDTKMCLFFILILSTLEICQSLAPRNVYTNHWAVRIAGGQEEADKLAVKYGYNNYGQIGSLEDHYHFHHSRVVRRAAFSTRGAHSFIQMDPKVDWVQQQLVKQRVKRYIQRDTRSPDPNFVHFNDPKWSNMWYIHCTDKNNRCRSEMNILAAWQRGYTGKNVVVTILDDGIERNHPDLAQNYDQLASYDVNGNDHDPTPRYDSSNENK
;
A
#
# COMPACT_ATOMS: atom_id res chain seq x y z
N MET A 1 -1.62 13.45 -11.98
CA MET A 1 -1.98 12.65 -10.78
C MET A 1 -2.76 13.56 -9.82
N ARG A 2 -4.00 13.21 -9.44
CA ARG A 2 -4.79 13.91 -8.40
C ARG A 2 -5.43 12.89 -7.46
N VAL A 3 -5.59 13.28 -6.19
CA VAL A 3 -5.82 12.47 -4.97
C VAL A 3 -6.75 13.25 -4.03
N ILE A 4 -7.54 12.56 -3.18
CA ILE A 4 -8.40 13.17 -2.13
C ILE A 4 -8.12 12.59 -0.72
N PHE A 5 -8.52 13.39 0.28
CA PHE A 5 -8.06 13.58 1.66
C PHE A 5 -9.02 13.03 2.75
N LEU A 6 -8.55 12.95 4.01
CA LEU A 6 -9.24 13.28 5.30
C LEU A 6 -8.40 12.77 6.51
N ASP A 7 -8.63 13.20 7.76
CA ASP A 7 -8.31 14.45 8.49
C ASP A 7 -8.23 14.10 10.01
N MET A 8 -7.74 15.02 10.86
CA MET A 8 -7.86 15.16 12.34
C MET A 8 -6.64 14.96 13.30
N CYS A 9 -6.15 16.12 13.78
CA CYS A 9 -5.81 16.60 15.15
C CYS A 9 -5.12 15.69 16.21
N PHE A 10 -3.91 16.04 16.72
CA PHE A 10 -3.53 16.95 17.86
C PHE A 10 -3.83 16.34 19.27
N ILE A 11 -2.93 16.20 20.26
CA ILE A 11 -2.16 17.18 21.09
C ILE A 11 -1.03 16.44 21.88
N PRO A 12 0.04 17.11 22.39
CA PRO A 12 1.30 16.54 22.88
C PRO A 12 1.45 16.52 24.42
N TYR A 13 2.53 15.93 24.96
CA TYR A 13 3.11 16.30 26.28
C TYR A 13 4.56 15.77 26.38
N SER A 14 5.57 16.65 26.37
CA SER A 14 6.32 17.28 27.46
C SER A 14 7.32 16.40 28.23
N ARG A 15 8.57 16.81 28.01
CA ARG A 15 9.86 16.65 28.69
C ARG A 15 9.84 16.63 30.23
N ALA A 16 10.78 15.87 30.80
CA ALA A 16 11.42 16.19 32.07
C ALA A 16 12.89 15.75 32.03
N ASP A 17 13.79 16.71 32.27
CA ASP A 17 15.22 16.55 32.45
C ASP A 17 15.51 16.19 33.92
N VAL A 18 16.47 15.29 34.20
CA VAL A 18 17.20 15.28 35.47
C VAL A 18 18.67 14.96 35.19
N VAL A 19 19.52 15.92 35.54
CA VAL A 19 20.98 15.83 35.56
C VAL A 19 21.41 15.27 36.92
N GLY A 20 22.33 14.31 36.92
CA GLY A 20 23.01 13.85 38.13
C GLY A 20 24.37 13.22 37.77
N GLN A 21 25.46 13.87 38.19
CA GLN A 21 26.82 13.40 38.01
C GLN A 21 27.09 12.18 38.90
N VAL A 22 27.75 11.15 38.35
CA VAL A 22 28.25 9.98 39.08
C VAL A 22 29.71 9.72 38.66
N SER A 23 30.56 9.46 39.65
CA SER A 23 32.01 9.38 39.54
C SER A 23 32.54 8.12 38.83
N ASP A 24 33.69 8.28 38.17
CA ASP A 24 34.20 7.50 37.03
C ASP A 24 34.64 6.05 37.28
N THR A 25 34.63 5.52 38.51
CA THR A 25 35.18 4.16 38.77
C THR A 25 34.15 3.12 39.17
N LYS A 26 32.89 3.51 39.44
CA LYS A 26 31.74 2.60 39.51
C LYS A 26 30.96 2.48 38.20
N MET A 27 31.25 3.36 37.22
CA MET A 27 30.66 3.36 35.88
C MET A 27 31.04 2.12 35.07
N CYS A 28 32.30 1.67 35.09
CA CYS A 28 32.75 0.57 34.23
C CYS A 28 32.10 -0.79 34.57
N LEU A 29 31.86 -1.09 35.85
CA LEU A 29 31.29 -2.39 36.26
C LEU A 29 29.76 -2.44 36.09
N PHE A 30 29.06 -1.31 36.23
CA PHE A 30 27.64 -1.20 35.87
C PHE A 30 27.44 -1.21 34.34
N PHE A 31 28.35 -0.62 33.57
CA PHE A 31 28.28 -0.64 32.12
C PHE A 31 28.37 -2.07 31.55
N ILE A 32 29.24 -2.93 32.10
CA ILE A 32 29.40 -4.31 31.62
C ILE A 32 28.14 -5.18 31.91
N LEU A 33 27.43 -4.91 33.02
CA LEU A 33 26.18 -5.61 33.39
C LEU A 33 24.94 -5.07 32.66
N ILE A 34 24.96 -3.80 32.25
CA ILE A 34 23.91 -3.21 31.39
C ILE A 34 24.14 -3.60 29.91
N LEU A 35 25.39 -3.76 29.47
CA LEU A 35 25.74 -4.25 28.13
C LEU A 35 25.36 -5.73 27.92
N SER A 36 25.36 -6.56 28.96
CA SER A 36 24.97 -7.98 28.85
C SER A 36 23.46 -8.24 28.94
N THR A 37 22.65 -7.24 29.33
CA THR A 37 21.18 -7.35 29.35
C THR A 37 20.49 -6.60 28.21
N LEU A 38 21.23 -5.80 27.43
CA LEU A 38 20.70 -5.06 26.27
C LEU A 38 20.85 -5.80 24.92
N GLU A 39 21.23 -7.08 24.93
CA GLU A 39 21.28 -7.95 23.75
C GLU A 39 20.10 -8.93 23.65
N ILE A 40 19.00 -8.67 24.37
CA ILE A 40 17.70 -9.32 24.10
C ILE A 40 16.67 -8.25 23.72
N CYS A 41 17.01 -7.38 22.78
CA CYS A 41 16.01 -6.88 21.85
C CYS A 41 16.06 -7.78 20.62
N GLN A 42 15.64 -9.04 20.78
CA GLN A 42 15.31 -9.85 19.62
C GLN A 42 14.25 -9.07 18.86
N SER A 43 14.59 -8.63 17.65
CA SER A 43 13.63 -8.22 16.66
C SER A 43 12.64 -9.37 16.51
N LEU A 44 11.51 -9.29 17.23
CA LEU A 44 10.37 -10.14 16.95
C LEU A 44 9.96 -9.77 15.53
N ALA A 45 10.43 -10.56 14.56
CA ALA A 45 9.94 -10.49 13.20
C ALA A 45 8.41 -10.45 13.31
N PRO A 46 7.73 -9.51 12.62
CA PRO A 46 6.29 -9.37 12.75
C PRO A 46 5.66 -10.74 12.53
N ARG A 47 4.91 -11.24 13.52
CA ARG A 47 4.30 -12.57 13.42
C ARG A 47 3.41 -12.57 12.19
N ASN A 48 3.63 -13.56 11.34
CA ASN A 48 2.78 -13.82 10.19
C ASN A 48 1.34 -14.04 10.68
N VAL A 49 0.42 -13.15 10.30
CA VAL A 49 -1.01 -13.30 10.58
C VAL A 49 -1.66 -13.88 9.33
N TYR A 50 -2.23 -15.07 9.44
CA TYR A 50 -2.86 -15.77 8.33
C TYR A 50 -4.37 -15.55 8.33
N THR A 51 -4.97 -15.57 7.13
CA THR A 51 -6.42 -15.47 6.93
C THR A 51 -7.03 -16.83 6.55
N ASN A 52 -8.35 -16.91 6.45
CA ASN A 52 -9.06 -18.13 6.06
C ASN A 52 -9.21 -18.30 4.54
N HIS A 53 -8.30 -17.69 3.79
CA HIS A 53 -8.34 -17.69 2.33
C HIS A 53 -7.06 -18.30 1.77
N TRP A 54 -7.22 -19.05 0.69
CA TRP A 54 -6.14 -19.68 -0.06
C TRP A 54 -6.29 -19.34 -1.53
N ALA A 55 -5.17 -19.07 -2.17
CA ALA A 55 -5.07 -19.16 -3.62
C ALA A 55 -4.53 -20.55 -3.95
N VAL A 56 -5.18 -21.25 -4.87
CA VAL A 56 -4.82 -22.61 -5.27
C VAL A 56 -4.74 -22.65 -6.79
N ARG A 57 -3.68 -23.23 -7.32
CA ARG A 57 -3.56 -23.50 -8.76
C ARG A 57 -3.89 -24.96 -9.03
N ILE A 58 -4.92 -25.18 -9.84
CA ILE A 58 -5.48 -26.51 -10.14
C ILE A 58 -5.68 -26.60 -11.64
N ALA A 59 -4.91 -27.48 -12.29
CA ALA A 59 -5.12 -27.78 -13.71
C ALA A 59 -6.41 -28.59 -13.91
N GLY A 60 -7.13 -28.33 -15.00
CA GLY A 60 -8.36 -29.06 -15.34
C GLY A 60 -9.66 -28.28 -15.12
N GLY A 61 -9.57 -26.98 -14.82
CA GLY A 61 -10.71 -26.08 -14.81
C GLY A 61 -11.56 -26.09 -13.54
N GLN A 62 -12.64 -25.30 -13.59
CA GLN A 62 -13.51 -25.01 -12.44
C GLN A 62 -14.11 -26.27 -11.81
N GLU A 63 -14.48 -27.27 -12.62
CA GLU A 63 -15.12 -28.49 -12.12
C GLU A 63 -14.16 -29.33 -11.26
N GLU A 64 -12.88 -29.37 -11.61
CA GLU A 64 -11.86 -30.07 -10.81
C GLU A 64 -11.57 -29.30 -9.52
N ALA A 65 -11.52 -27.97 -9.60
CA ALA A 65 -11.37 -27.11 -8.43
C ALA A 65 -12.52 -27.31 -7.43
N ASP A 66 -13.77 -27.41 -7.90
CA ASP A 66 -14.93 -27.68 -7.05
C ASP A 66 -14.83 -29.05 -6.36
N LYS A 67 -14.43 -30.09 -7.10
CA LYS A 67 -14.21 -31.44 -6.56
C LYS A 67 -13.15 -31.43 -5.47
N LEU A 68 -12.01 -30.77 -5.71
CA LEU A 68 -10.92 -30.67 -4.72
C LEU A 68 -11.30 -29.83 -3.51
N ALA A 69 -12.07 -28.74 -3.72
CA ALA A 69 -12.56 -27.93 -2.61
C ALA A 69 -13.42 -28.78 -1.68
N VAL A 70 -14.40 -29.52 -2.20
CA VAL A 70 -15.25 -30.41 -1.41
C VAL A 70 -14.43 -31.52 -0.73
N LYS A 71 -13.52 -32.16 -1.47
CA LYS A 71 -12.64 -33.23 -0.95
C LYS A 71 -11.84 -32.81 0.28
N TYR A 72 -11.31 -31.58 0.28
CA TYR A 72 -10.45 -31.06 1.34
C TYR A 72 -11.16 -30.14 2.34
N GLY A 73 -12.48 -29.94 2.19
CA GLY A 73 -13.30 -29.16 3.13
C GLY A 73 -13.22 -27.63 2.93
N TYR A 74 -12.91 -27.19 1.72
CA TYR A 74 -12.95 -25.79 1.31
C TYR A 74 -14.26 -25.45 0.60
N ASN A 75 -14.61 -24.17 0.64
CA ASN A 75 -15.56 -23.56 -0.28
C ASN A 75 -14.76 -22.95 -1.44
N ASN A 76 -15.09 -23.29 -2.68
CA ASN A 76 -14.53 -22.63 -3.85
C ASN A 76 -15.32 -21.36 -4.16
N TYR A 77 -14.64 -20.21 -4.22
CA TYR A 77 -15.22 -18.91 -4.62
C TYR A 77 -15.03 -18.61 -6.10
N GLY A 78 -14.42 -19.52 -6.86
CA GLY A 78 -14.21 -19.40 -8.29
C GLY A 78 -12.83 -18.88 -8.65
N GLN A 79 -12.64 -18.63 -9.95
CA GLN A 79 -11.37 -18.20 -10.51
C GLN A 79 -10.98 -16.79 -10.04
N ILE A 80 -9.70 -16.58 -9.77
CA ILE A 80 -9.14 -15.30 -9.33
C ILE A 80 -8.91 -14.42 -10.56
N GLY A 81 -9.91 -13.64 -10.94
CA GLY A 81 -9.82 -12.71 -12.05
C GLY A 81 -9.41 -13.41 -13.37
N SER A 82 -8.44 -12.85 -14.07
CA SER A 82 -7.90 -13.41 -15.32
C SER A 82 -6.80 -14.45 -15.12
N LEU A 83 -6.51 -14.87 -13.88
CA LEU A 83 -5.50 -15.89 -13.61
C LEU A 83 -6.06 -17.27 -13.93
N GLU A 84 -5.68 -17.82 -15.09
CA GLU A 84 -6.07 -19.17 -15.52
C GLU A 84 -5.68 -20.22 -14.49
N ASP A 85 -6.58 -21.17 -14.23
CA ASP A 85 -6.41 -22.27 -13.27
C ASP A 85 -6.13 -21.83 -11.81
N HIS A 86 -6.29 -20.55 -11.46
CA HIS A 86 -6.15 -20.07 -10.08
C HIS A 86 -7.51 -19.85 -9.44
N TYR A 87 -7.76 -20.54 -8.34
CA TYR A 87 -9.03 -20.54 -7.63
C TYR A 87 -8.88 -20.01 -6.21
N HIS A 88 -9.93 -19.33 -5.75
CA HIS A 88 -10.00 -18.78 -4.40
C HIS A 88 -10.73 -19.75 -3.48
N PHE A 89 -9.99 -20.41 -2.59
CA PHE A 89 -10.56 -21.33 -1.62
C PHE A 89 -10.72 -20.65 -0.25
N HIS A 90 -11.82 -20.95 0.44
CA HIS A 90 -12.10 -20.47 1.79
C HIS A 90 -12.42 -21.63 2.72
N HIS A 91 -11.83 -21.65 3.92
CA HIS A 91 -12.08 -22.68 4.92
C HIS A 91 -12.78 -22.08 6.15
N SER A 92 -14.02 -22.50 6.42
CA SER A 92 -14.89 -21.92 7.45
C SER A 92 -14.41 -22.13 8.89
N ARG A 93 -13.55 -23.12 9.15
CA ARG A 93 -13.15 -23.55 10.51
C ARG A 93 -11.76 -23.08 10.96
N VAL A 94 -11.07 -22.23 10.21
CA VAL A 94 -9.82 -21.61 10.70
C VAL A 94 -10.17 -20.34 11.49
N VAL A 95 -9.66 -20.20 12.72
CA VAL A 95 -9.95 -19.02 13.55
C VAL A 95 -9.29 -17.80 12.92
N ARG A 96 -10.04 -16.70 12.76
CA ARG A 96 -9.70 -15.46 12.01
C ARG A 96 -8.38 -14.76 12.38
N ARG A 97 -7.60 -15.26 13.35
CA ARG A 97 -6.29 -14.73 13.79
C ARG A 97 -5.44 -15.84 14.42
N ALA A 98 -5.09 -16.87 13.65
CA ALA A 98 -4.19 -17.92 14.14
C ALA A 98 -2.72 -17.54 13.90
N ALA A 99 -1.89 -17.66 14.94
CA ALA A 99 -0.44 -17.49 14.84
C ALA A 99 0.26 -18.66 14.12
N PHE A 100 -0.50 -19.70 13.73
CA PHE A 100 -0.04 -20.92 13.09
C PHE A 100 -1.07 -21.39 12.05
N SER A 101 -0.59 -21.99 10.96
CA SER A 101 -1.47 -22.70 10.02
C SER A 101 -2.20 -23.83 10.76
N THR A 102 -3.50 -24.00 10.48
CA THR A 102 -4.32 -25.03 11.14
C THR A 102 -3.91 -26.41 10.64
N ARG A 103 -3.93 -27.43 11.52
CA ARG A 103 -3.65 -28.83 11.16
C ARG A 103 -4.99 -29.53 10.93
N GLY A 104 -5.20 -30.12 9.76
CA GLY A 104 -6.45 -30.82 9.41
C GLY A 104 -6.43 -31.40 7.99
N ALA A 105 -7.54 -31.99 7.51
CA ALA A 105 -7.62 -32.53 6.15
C ALA A 105 -7.22 -31.49 5.09
N HIS A 106 -7.61 -30.24 5.30
CA HIS A 106 -7.27 -29.09 4.45
C HIS A 106 -5.74 -28.86 4.32
N SER A 107 -4.91 -29.26 5.29
CA SER A 107 -3.45 -29.10 5.18
C SER A 107 -2.79 -30.08 4.20
N PHE A 108 -3.52 -31.12 3.75
CA PHE A 108 -3.00 -32.10 2.80
C PHE A 108 -3.30 -31.76 1.33
N ILE A 109 -4.02 -30.67 1.04
CA ILE A 109 -4.30 -30.24 -0.33
C ILE A 109 -3.01 -30.02 -1.14
N GLN A 110 -1.93 -29.57 -0.48
CA GLN A 110 -0.62 -29.37 -1.11
C GLN A 110 0.02 -30.67 -1.63
N MET A 111 -0.44 -31.84 -1.15
CA MET A 111 0.05 -33.14 -1.57
C MET A 111 -0.82 -33.79 -2.66
N ASP A 112 -1.94 -33.15 -3.05
CA ASP A 112 -2.78 -33.69 -4.10
C ASP A 112 -2.07 -33.57 -5.46
N PRO A 113 -1.98 -34.64 -6.27
CA PRO A 113 -1.27 -34.60 -7.56
C PRO A 113 -1.88 -33.64 -8.58
N LYS A 114 -3.12 -33.18 -8.39
CA LYS A 114 -3.77 -32.19 -9.25
C LYS A 114 -3.60 -30.75 -8.79
N VAL A 115 -2.96 -30.54 -7.63
CA VAL A 115 -2.71 -29.21 -7.08
C VAL A 115 -1.25 -28.84 -7.35
N ASP A 116 -1.05 -27.95 -8.32
CA ASP A 116 0.29 -27.48 -8.70
C ASP A 116 0.89 -26.59 -7.60
N TRP A 117 0.04 -25.78 -6.97
CA TRP A 117 0.46 -24.79 -6.00
C TRP A 117 -0.69 -24.38 -5.07
N VAL A 118 -0.35 -24.10 -3.82
CA VAL A 118 -1.31 -23.58 -2.84
C VAL A 118 -0.60 -22.61 -1.89
N GLN A 119 -1.23 -21.48 -1.62
CA GLN A 119 -0.75 -20.53 -0.62
C GLN A 119 -1.89 -19.91 0.18
N GLN A 120 -1.75 -19.94 1.50
CA GLN A 120 -2.65 -19.22 2.40
C GLN A 120 -2.36 -17.71 2.35
N GLN A 121 -3.41 -16.90 2.25
CA GLN A 121 -3.29 -15.45 2.24
C GLN A 121 -2.78 -14.96 3.59
N LEU A 122 -1.65 -14.26 3.53
CA LEU A 122 -0.97 -13.63 4.65
C LEU A 122 -1.34 -12.15 4.73
N VAL A 123 -1.70 -11.68 5.92
CA VAL A 123 -1.88 -10.25 6.19
C VAL A 123 -0.51 -9.58 6.21
N LYS A 124 -0.31 -8.61 5.32
CA LYS A 124 0.88 -7.75 5.31
C LYS A 124 0.58 -6.46 6.07
N GLN A 125 1.46 -6.10 7.00
CA GLN A 125 1.37 -4.80 7.67
C GLN A 125 1.95 -3.71 6.77
N ARG A 126 1.17 -2.65 6.54
CA ARG A 126 1.67 -1.44 5.87
C ARG A 126 2.57 -0.67 6.84
N VAL A 127 3.84 -0.53 6.50
CA VAL A 127 4.78 0.35 7.22
C VAL A 127 5.14 1.52 6.31
N LYS A 128 4.97 2.76 6.79
CA LYS A 128 5.43 3.95 6.07
C LYS A 128 6.96 3.90 6.02
N ARG A 129 7.53 3.78 4.81
CA ARG A 129 8.98 3.86 4.61
C ARG A 129 9.42 5.28 4.99
N TYR A 130 10.09 5.44 6.13
CA TYR A 130 10.67 6.73 6.49
C TYR A 130 11.88 6.95 5.59
N ILE A 131 11.86 8.01 4.79
CA ILE A 131 13.01 8.41 3.99
C ILE A 131 14.08 8.89 4.98
N GLN A 132 15.23 8.20 5.03
CA GLN A 132 16.42 8.71 5.72
C GLN A 132 16.69 10.12 5.24
N ARG A 133 16.97 11.04 6.17
CA ARG A 133 17.21 12.46 5.88
C ARG A 133 18.32 12.56 4.84
N ASP A 134 17.95 12.71 3.57
CA ASP A 134 18.89 13.20 2.57
C ASP A 134 19.13 14.66 2.95
N THR A 135 20.34 14.96 3.42
CA THR A 135 20.77 16.29 3.82
C THR A 135 20.92 17.23 2.63
N ARG A 136 20.76 16.72 1.40
CA ARG A 136 20.60 17.53 0.20
C ARG A 136 19.14 17.93 0.07
N SER A 137 18.83 19.13 0.51
CA SER A 137 17.64 19.85 0.07
C SER A 137 17.58 19.79 -1.46
N PRO A 138 16.48 19.32 -2.06
CA PRO A 138 16.28 19.43 -3.51
C PRO A 138 16.58 20.86 -3.93
N ASP A 139 17.46 21.07 -4.90
CA ASP A 139 17.70 22.41 -5.44
C ASP A 139 16.37 22.97 -5.96
N PRO A 140 15.82 24.03 -5.34
CA PRO A 140 14.53 24.60 -5.73
C PRO A 140 14.58 25.21 -7.15
N ASN A 141 15.78 25.42 -7.72
CA ASN A 141 15.97 25.92 -9.07
C ASN A 141 16.06 24.82 -10.14
N PHE A 142 16.14 23.54 -9.75
CA PHE A 142 16.30 22.45 -10.73
C PHE A 142 15.05 22.22 -11.59
N VAL A 143 13.86 22.54 -11.07
CA VAL A 143 12.60 22.41 -11.84
C VAL A 143 11.85 23.74 -11.82
N HIS A 144 11.94 24.49 -12.91
CA HIS A 144 11.18 25.71 -13.09
C HIS A 144 9.75 25.37 -13.55
N PHE A 145 8.79 25.39 -12.63
CA PHE A 145 7.37 25.29 -12.94
C PHE A 145 6.79 26.68 -13.22
N ASN A 146 6.16 26.84 -14.38
CA ASN A 146 5.47 28.05 -14.80
C ASN A 146 3.97 28.07 -14.46
N ASP A 147 3.53 27.18 -13.57
CA ASP A 147 2.13 27.12 -13.12
C ASP A 147 1.83 28.29 -12.16
N PRO A 148 0.85 29.16 -12.45
CA PRO A 148 0.51 30.30 -11.58
C PRO A 148 0.07 29.90 -10.17
N LYS A 149 -0.47 28.70 -10.00
CA LYS A 149 -0.90 28.14 -8.72
C LYS A 149 0.20 27.34 -8.03
N TRP A 150 1.41 27.24 -8.60
CA TRP A 150 2.53 26.49 -8.04
C TRP A 150 2.73 26.82 -6.56
N SER A 151 2.75 28.10 -6.17
CA SER A 151 2.93 28.53 -4.77
C SER A 151 1.94 27.91 -3.77
N ASN A 152 0.77 27.48 -4.24
CA ASN A 152 -0.31 26.93 -3.41
C ASN A 152 -0.27 25.38 -3.35
N MET A 153 0.62 24.73 -4.10
CA MET A 153 0.73 23.27 -4.19
C MET A 153 1.60 22.69 -3.07
N TRP A 154 1.23 22.98 -1.82
CA TRP A 154 1.94 22.57 -0.60
C TRP A 154 2.20 21.05 -0.49
N TYR A 155 1.37 20.25 -1.16
CA TYR A 155 1.49 18.80 -1.20
C TYR A 155 2.64 18.34 -2.11
N ILE A 156 3.00 19.10 -3.15
CA ILE A 156 4.12 18.80 -4.06
C ILE A 156 5.43 19.37 -3.55
N HIS A 157 5.43 20.63 -3.14
CA HIS A 157 6.63 21.33 -2.68
C HIS A 157 6.34 22.21 -1.48
N CYS A 158 7.42 22.64 -0.83
CA CYS A 158 7.40 23.33 0.44
C CYS A 158 8.31 24.55 0.32
N THR A 159 7.76 25.77 0.44
CA THR A 159 8.50 27.03 0.25
C THR A 159 9.16 27.56 1.52
N ASP A 160 8.82 27.00 2.68
CA ASP A 160 9.28 27.47 3.98
C ASP A 160 10.71 27.00 4.30
N LYS A 161 11.65 27.95 4.28
CA LYS A 161 13.09 27.76 4.57
C LYS A 161 13.39 27.41 6.04
N ASN A 162 12.41 27.53 6.94
CA ASN A 162 12.60 27.33 8.39
C ASN A 162 12.59 25.85 8.82
N ASN A 163 13.19 24.94 8.04
CA ASN A 163 13.43 23.51 8.32
C ASN A 163 12.23 22.65 8.78
N ARG A 164 11.02 23.20 8.80
CA ARG A 164 9.77 22.51 9.20
C ARG A 164 8.91 22.10 8.01
N CYS A 165 9.16 22.65 6.83
CA CYS A 165 8.40 22.30 5.63
C CYS A 165 9.06 21.09 4.96
N ARG A 166 8.41 19.94 5.10
CA ARG A 166 8.73 18.73 4.34
C ARG A 166 7.48 18.32 3.58
N SER A 167 7.51 18.34 2.25
CA SER A 167 6.50 17.58 1.50
C SER A 167 6.71 16.11 1.86
N GLU A 168 5.71 15.49 2.49
CA GLU A 168 5.83 14.10 2.94
C GLU A 168 6.08 13.12 1.78
N MET A 169 5.65 13.49 0.56
CA MET A 169 5.74 12.67 -0.63
C MET A 169 7.09 12.80 -1.34
N ASN A 170 7.89 13.82 -1.02
CA ASN A 170 9.21 14.08 -1.61
C ASN A 170 9.22 14.04 -3.16
N ILE A 171 8.19 14.65 -3.77
CA ILE A 171 7.94 14.58 -5.22
C ILE A 171 9.08 15.23 -6.01
N LEU A 172 9.59 16.37 -5.53
CA LEU A 172 10.69 17.09 -6.20
C LEU A 172 11.96 16.24 -6.33
N ALA A 173 12.34 15.46 -5.30
CA ALA A 173 13.51 14.60 -5.38
C ALA A 173 13.31 13.44 -6.39
N ALA A 174 12.07 12.95 -6.54
CA ALA A 174 11.75 11.95 -7.55
C ALA A 174 11.88 12.53 -8.97
N TRP A 175 11.36 13.74 -9.19
CA TRP A 175 11.49 14.46 -10.46
C TRP A 175 12.93 14.83 -10.79
N GLN A 176 13.73 15.24 -9.80
CA GLN A 176 15.17 15.47 -9.96
C GLN A 176 15.94 14.23 -10.42
N ARG A 177 15.46 13.05 -10.05
CA ARG A 177 15.99 11.76 -10.50
C ARG A 177 15.39 11.27 -11.82
N GLY A 178 14.52 12.06 -12.46
CA GLY A 178 13.87 11.76 -13.73
C GLY A 178 12.57 10.93 -13.62
N TYR A 179 12.07 10.63 -12.41
CA TYR A 179 10.87 9.83 -12.22
C TYR A 179 9.60 10.68 -12.25
N THR A 180 9.03 10.91 -13.44
CA THR A 180 7.86 11.77 -13.63
C THR A 180 6.52 11.03 -13.79
N GLY A 181 6.56 9.72 -14.04
CA GLY A 181 5.39 8.93 -14.42
C GLY A 181 5.14 8.86 -15.93
N LYS A 182 6.08 9.32 -16.76
CA LYS A 182 6.02 9.13 -18.22
C LYS A 182 5.93 7.63 -18.56
N ASN A 183 5.07 7.29 -19.52
CA ASN A 183 4.73 5.91 -19.94
C ASN A 183 3.97 5.09 -18.89
N VAL A 184 3.41 5.72 -17.85
CA VAL A 184 2.49 5.09 -16.91
C VAL A 184 1.08 5.60 -17.22
N VAL A 185 0.15 4.67 -17.43
CA VAL A 185 -1.28 4.96 -17.58
C VAL A 185 -1.97 4.71 -16.25
N VAL A 186 -2.79 5.66 -15.80
CA VAL A 186 -3.53 5.58 -14.54
C VAL A 186 -5.02 5.67 -14.85
N THR A 187 -5.76 4.59 -14.61
CA THR A 187 -7.23 4.58 -14.70
C THR A 187 -7.83 5.00 -13.36
N ILE A 188 -8.80 5.90 -13.41
CA ILE A 188 -9.53 6.40 -12.25
C ILE A 188 -11.00 6.03 -12.44
N LEU A 189 -11.58 5.33 -11.46
CA LEU A 189 -13.02 5.05 -11.42
C LEU A 189 -13.70 6.18 -10.67
N ASP A 190 -14.33 7.10 -11.40
CA ASP A 190 -14.92 8.33 -10.88
C ASP A 190 -16.17 8.75 -11.68
N ASP A 191 -16.66 9.95 -11.44
CA ASP A 191 -17.80 10.59 -12.12
C ASP A 191 -17.51 11.06 -13.56
N GLY A 192 -16.24 11.17 -13.93
CA GLY A 192 -15.80 11.54 -15.26
C GLY A 192 -14.51 12.34 -15.25
N ILE A 193 -14.09 12.83 -16.42
CA ILE A 193 -12.94 13.71 -16.57
C ILE A 193 -13.17 14.70 -17.69
N GLU A 194 -12.90 15.98 -17.42
CA GLU A 194 -12.91 17.03 -18.44
C GLU A 194 -11.71 16.87 -19.39
N ARG A 195 -11.84 15.98 -20.38
CA ARG A 195 -10.75 15.63 -21.32
C ARG A 195 -10.15 16.82 -22.08
N ASN A 196 -10.94 17.90 -22.25
CA ASN A 196 -10.53 19.11 -22.97
C ASN A 196 -9.91 20.20 -22.06
N HIS A 197 -9.80 19.96 -20.75
CA HIS A 197 -9.18 20.93 -19.84
C HIS A 197 -7.68 21.08 -20.18
N PRO A 198 -7.12 22.30 -20.28
CA PRO A 198 -5.74 22.52 -20.72
C PRO A 198 -4.69 21.76 -19.90
N ASP A 199 -4.89 21.63 -18.58
CA ASP A 199 -3.99 20.87 -17.68
C ASP A 199 -4.07 19.33 -17.87
N LEU A 200 -5.11 18.82 -18.54
CA LEU A 200 -5.39 17.39 -18.66
C LEU A 200 -5.26 16.89 -20.10
N ALA A 201 -5.64 17.72 -21.09
CA ALA A 201 -5.76 17.33 -22.49
C ALA A 201 -4.49 16.68 -23.08
N GLN A 202 -3.31 17.16 -22.68
CA GLN A 202 -2.04 16.59 -23.15
C GLN A 202 -1.73 15.21 -22.56
N ASN A 203 -2.30 14.88 -21.39
CA ASN A 203 -2.05 13.64 -20.65
C ASN A 203 -3.26 12.69 -20.67
N TYR A 204 -4.32 13.04 -21.39
CA TYR A 204 -5.51 12.21 -21.51
C TYR A 204 -5.26 11.03 -22.45
N ASP A 205 -5.64 9.83 -22.02
CA ASP A 205 -5.57 8.62 -22.82
C ASP A 205 -6.97 8.09 -23.10
N GLN A 206 -7.39 8.17 -24.36
CA GLN A 206 -8.71 7.73 -24.80
C GLN A 206 -8.85 6.20 -24.75
N LEU A 207 -7.77 5.44 -24.94
CA LEU A 207 -7.82 3.98 -24.89
C LEU A 207 -8.00 3.45 -23.47
N ALA A 208 -7.63 4.27 -22.48
CA ALA A 208 -7.79 3.97 -21.07
C ALA A 208 -9.04 4.59 -20.43
N SER A 209 -9.92 5.19 -21.25
CA SER A 209 -11.11 5.93 -20.80
C SER A 209 -12.38 5.33 -21.37
N TYR A 210 -13.39 5.15 -20.52
CA TYR A 210 -14.69 4.63 -20.91
C TYR A 210 -15.78 5.12 -19.96
N ASP A 211 -16.89 5.61 -20.50
CA ASP A 211 -18.10 5.93 -19.74
C ASP A 211 -18.98 4.68 -19.67
N VAL A 212 -18.95 4.01 -18.51
CA VAL A 212 -19.77 2.80 -18.27
C VAL A 212 -21.25 3.14 -18.17
N ASN A 213 -21.58 4.34 -17.69
CA ASN A 213 -22.95 4.79 -17.47
C ASN A 213 -23.64 5.14 -18.80
N GLY A 214 -22.95 5.93 -19.65
CA GLY A 214 -23.38 6.23 -21.01
C GLY A 214 -23.14 5.12 -22.03
N ASN A 215 -22.32 4.12 -21.67
CA ASN A 215 -21.85 3.05 -22.55
C ASN A 215 -21.18 3.61 -23.82
N ASP A 216 -20.32 4.61 -23.64
CA ASP A 216 -19.57 5.26 -24.72
C ASP A 216 -18.11 5.58 -24.29
N HIS A 217 -17.34 6.20 -25.18
CA HIS A 217 -15.92 6.54 -24.93
C HIS A 217 -15.74 8.01 -24.51
N ASP A 218 -16.80 8.73 -24.15
CA ASP A 218 -16.75 10.11 -23.72
C ASP A 218 -16.94 10.23 -22.20
N PRO A 219 -15.84 10.24 -21.42
CA PRO A 219 -15.93 10.32 -19.96
C PRO A 219 -16.22 11.75 -19.48
N THR A 220 -16.66 12.67 -20.35
CA THR A 220 -16.90 14.07 -19.97
C THR A 220 -18.06 14.16 -18.98
N PRO A 221 -17.89 14.82 -17.81
CA PRO A 221 -18.96 14.96 -16.83
C PRO A 221 -20.21 15.59 -17.42
N ARG A 222 -21.38 15.07 -17.02
CA ARG A 222 -22.69 15.62 -17.40
C ARG A 222 -23.20 16.52 -16.29
N TYR A 223 -23.29 17.82 -16.54
CA TYR A 223 -23.87 18.78 -15.59
C TYR A 223 -25.39 18.82 -15.76
N ASP A 224 -26.07 17.77 -15.31
CA ASP A 224 -27.53 17.78 -15.20
C ASP A 224 -27.98 18.37 -13.86
N SER A 225 -29.24 18.81 -13.78
CA SER A 225 -29.80 19.42 -12.56
C SER A 225 -29.90 18.44 -11.38
N SER A 226 -29.74 17.14 -11.62
CA SER A 226 -29.76 16.12 -10.57
C SER A 226 -28.41 15.95 -9.88
N ASN A 227 -27.29 16.42 -10.46
CA ASN A 227 -25.94 16.12 -9.96
C ASN A 227 -25.73 14.61 -9.74
N GLU A 228 -26.44 13.77 -10.51
CA GLU A 228 -26.38 12.32 -10.40
C GLU A 228 -25.49 11.76 -11.50
N ASN A 229 -24.62 10.83 -11.14
CA ASN A 229 -23.91 10.01 -12.13
C ASN A 229 -24.87 8.96 -12.69
N LYS A 230 -25.51 9.30 -13.81
CA LYS A 230 -26.40 8.41 -14.57
C LYS A 230 -25.72 7.81 -15.78
#